data_AF-A0A401FQC8-F1
#
_entry.id   AF-A0A401FQC8-F1
#
_cell.length_a   1.000
_cell.length_b   1.000
_cell.length_c   1.000
_cell.angle_alpha   90.00
_cell.angle_beta   90.00
_cell.angle_gamma   90.00
#
_symmetry.space_group_name_H-M   'P 1'
#
loop_
_entity.id
_entity.type
_entity.pdbx_description
1 polymer ?
#
loop_
_entity_poly.entity_id
_entity_poly.type
_entity_poly.pdbx_seq_one_letter_code
_entity_poly.pdbx_strand_id
1 'polypeptide(L)'
;MIRSPHPEKIRIGCFLGLLFIFLVNGCIPKPSPDAPRADDSAWNASVASPPAKETGPEPDGSVRDMISPDQPEIVLEQAAPTARSSGLPTQKIYMEMKEVDLAVLLRTLARIADQNIMISQHVRGKATINIRNEAWDKVFLNLLSTYGLTHFRDGRIIRVMTLEDMKKDFSILEMIQKKKAKREEIDSLLPRVTRVINVEFSEAENLKKIFDEILKNDQGEKRGVVMVDPYTNALVVQASQKDINQLTALARELDRPTYQVRIEARVVEANGDTARELGVEWGGLYKGQSRNYWITPGVNSSDTEDSGDLFSEDGELSPDPGFFQELPAVLTEVAKGNGLSIGFIAAKAGQHALSVQLSAYESQGKLKILSSPSISTLDNQKAVIESGREIPYQTVEDDDVSIEFKKAVLKLEVIPHVINGNVLKLKLSVFKDELDFNVSVANGNPAILTKNAETSVLLYDGQTTVIGGLRKESVSDTNIGVPLLKDIPLLGHLFRRDSKSSESEEVLIFITPHILRDGILQHP
;
A
#
# COMPACT_ATOMS: atom_id res chain seq x y z
N MET A 1 -114.90 -5.24 16.99
CA MET A 1 -114.93 -6.68 17.30
C MET A 1 -113.51 -7.23 17.16
N ILE A 2 -112.87 -7.57 18.28
CA ILE A 2 -111.98 -8.74 18.50
C ILE A 2 -110.57 -8.79 17.83
N ARG A 3 -109.55 -8.80 18.73
CA ARG A 3 -108.20 -9.45 18.76
C ARG A 3 -106.98 -9.00 17.90
N SER A 4 -106.01 -8.34 18.59
CA SER A 4 -104.57 -8.65 18.87
C SER A 4 -103.72 -9.60 17.96
N PRO A 5 -102.35 -9.66 18.07
CA PRO A 5 -101.30 -8.60 18.11
C PRO A 5 -99.97 -8.91 17.31
N HIS A 6 -99.13 -7.88 17.08
CA HIS A 6 -97.64 -7.83 16.89
C HIS A 6 -96.90 -8.52 15.70
N PRO A 7 -95.64 -8.13 15.33
CA PRO A 7 -94.81 -6.98 15.76
C PRO A 7 -94.16 -6.13 14.64
N GLU A 8 -93.55 -5.02 15.07
CA GLU A 8 -92.85 -3.97 14.35
C GLU A 8 -91.55 -4.41 13.65
N LYS A 9 -91.31 -3.84 12.46
CA LYS A 9 -90.04 -3.89 11.74
C LYS A 9 -89.13 -2.75 12.21
N ILE A 10 -88.02 -3.08 12.85
CA ILE A 10 -86.96 -2.12 13.18
C ILE A 10 -86.05 -1.91 11.95
N ARG A 11 -85.77 -0.64 11.70
CA ARG A 11 -85.09 -0.08 10.53
C ARG A 11 -83.60 -0.42 10.52
N ILE A 12 -83.13 -0.90 9.37
CA ILE A 12 -81.72 -0.93 8.97
C ILE A 12 -81.40 0.46 8.38
N GLY A 13 -80.50 1.20 9.02
CA GLY A 13 -80.04 2.49 8.53
C GLY A 13 -78.95 3.09 9.44
N CYS A 14 -77.93 3.68 8.80
CA CYS A 14 -76.73 4.31 9.38
C CYS A 14 -75.62 3.35 9.84
N PHE A 15 -74.66 3.08 8.93
CA PHE A 15 -73.23 3.37 9.13
C PHE A 15 -72.47 2.98 7.84
N LEU A 16 -72.70 3.73 6.76
CA LEU A 16 -71.93 3.64 5.52
C LEU A 16 -71.75 5.07 5.00
N GLY A 17 -70.72 5.76 5.48
CA GLY A 17 -70.51 7.16 5.16
C GLY A 17 -69.43 7.83 6.00
N LEU A 18 -68.22 7.27 6.03
CA LEU A 18 -67.01 7.97 6.50
C LEU A 18 -65.70 7.22 6.13
N LEU A 19 -65.62 6.68 4.91
CA LEU A 19 -64.36 6.11 4.39
C LEU A 19 -64.19 6.34 2.86
N PHE A 20 -64.66 7.49 2.36
CA PHE A 20 -64.61 7.78 0.92
C PHE A 20 -64.43 9.27 0.60
N ILE A 21 -63.47 9.94 1.25
CA ILE A 21 -62.99 11.27 0.82
C ILE A 21 -61.49 11.32 1.10
N PHE A 22 -60.68 11.01 0.08
CA PHE A 22 -59.36 11.60 -0.24
C PHE A 22 -58.70 10.82 -1.40
N LEU A 23 -59.43 10.70 -2.51
CA LEU A 23 -58.90 10.15 -3.77
C LEU A 23 -59.34 11.03 -4.95
N VAL A 24 -58.98 12.31 -4.95
CA VAL A 24 -58.84 13.09 -6.19
C VAL A 24 -57.83 14.22 -5.99
N ASN A 25 -56.88 14.31 -6.94
CA ASN A 25 -55.83 15.32 -7.17
C ASN A 25 -54.46 15.05 -6.54
N GLY A 26 -53.64 14.31 -7.31
CA GLY A 26 -52.18 14.27 -7.19
C GLY A 26 -51.59 13.19 -8.08
N CYS A 27 -51.32 13.49 -9.35
CA CYS A 27 -50.45 12.64 -10.17
C CYS A 27 -49.06 12.59 -9.53
N ILE A 28 -48.64 11.42 -9.05
CA ILE A 28 -47.25 11.13 -8.65
C ILE A 28 -46.66 10.27 -9.77
N PRO A 29 -45.61 10.71 -10.51
CA PRO A 29 -45.00 9.89 -11.54
C PRO A 29 -44.12 8.79 -10.90
N LYS A 30 -44.11 7.62 -11.54
CA LYS A 30 -43.23 6.48 -11.24
C LYS A 30 -41.75 6.90 -11.17
N PRO A 31 -40.93 6.31 -10.29
CA PRO A 31 -39.50 6.27 -10.52
C PRO A 31 -39.21 5.16 -11.55
N SER A 32 -38.83 5.56 -12.76
CA SER A 32 -38.07 4.73 -13.71
C SER A 32 -36.64 5.25 -13.70
N PRO A 33 -35.63 4.37 -13.77
CA PRO A 33 -34.24 4.77 -13.91
C PRO A 33 -34.01 5.39 -15.31
N ASP A 34 -32.97 6.21 -15.40
CA ASP A 34 -32.37 6.81 -16.60
C ASP A 34 -32.96 8.13 -17.11
N ALA A 35 -32.29 9.25 -16.78
CA ALA A 35 -31.76 10.29 -17.69
C ALA A 35 -31.20 11.51 -16.87
N PRO A 36 -30.56 12.51 -17.52
CA PRO A 36 -29.13 12.66 -17.78
C PRO A 36 -28.42 13.64 -16.82
N ARG A 37 -27.08 13.61 -16.86
CA ARG A 37 -26.14 14.58 -16.27
C ARG A 37 -26.52 16.05 -16.55
N ALA A 38 -26.37 16.88 -15.53
CA ALA A 38 -26.02 18.31 -15.58
C ALA A 38 -25.12 18.53 -14.35
N ASP A 39 -24.02 19.27 -14.34
CA ASP A 39 -23.36 20.15 -15.28
C ASP A 39 -21.91 20.32 -14.77
N ASP A 40 -21.03 19.45 -15.23
CA ASP A 40 -19.58 19.61 -15.11
C ASP A 40 -19.14 20.78 -16.02
N SER A 41 -19.27 22.04 -15.57
CA SER A 41 -18.68 23.17 -16.29
C SER A 41 -18.24 24.33 -15.40
N ALA A 42 -17.36 24.00 -14.46
CA ALA A 42 -16.21 24.82 -14.08
C ALA A 42 -15.12 23.82 -13.66
N TRP A 43 -13.87 24.01 -14.10
CA TRP A 43 -12.70 23.11 -13.91
C TRP A 43 -12.24 22.25 -15.10
N ASN A 44 -12.58 22.59 -16.34
CA ASN A 44 -11.81 22.12 -17.50
C ASN A 44 -11.59 23.26 -18.51
N ALA A 45 -10.54 24.05 -18.28
CA ALA A 45 -10.04 25.05 -19.23
C ALA A 45 -8.52 25.28 -19.08
N SER A 46 -7.75 24.24 -19.37
CA SER A 46 -6.45 24.29 -20.07
C SER A 46 -6.19 22.81 -20.40
N VAL A 47 -6.25 22.35 -21.64
CA VAL A 47 -5.29 22.60 -22.70
C VAL A 47 -5.99 22.32 -24.04
N ALA A 48 -6.00 23.30 -24.94
CA ALA A 48 -6.35 23.10 -26.34
C ALA A 48 -5.11 22.60 -27.11
N SER A 49 -5.26 21.52 -27.88
CA SER A 49 -4.31 21.16 -28.94
C SER A 49 -4.67 21.85 -30.25
N PRO A 50 -3.67 22.23 -31.06
CA PRO A 50 -3.73 22.12 -32.51
C PRO A 50 -2.57 21.26 -33.08
N PRO A 51 -2.57 20.92 -34.40
CA PRO A 51 -2.26 19.57 -34.87
C PRO A 51 -0.89 19.37 -35.56
N ALA A 52 -0.53 18.07 -35.72
CA ALA A 52 0.24 17.35 -36.76
C ALA A 52 1.31 18.10 -37.60
N LYS A 53 2.50 17.56 -37.93
CA LYS A 53 2.91 16.20 -38.31
C LYS A 53 4.45 16.22 -38.50
N GLU A 54 5.19 15.19 -38.08
CA GLU A 54 6.32 14.58 -38.82
C GLU A 54 6.91 13.35 -38.08
N THR A 55 7.52 12.47 -38.87
CA THR A 55 7.60 11.01 -38.78
C THR A 55 8.88 10.45 -38.13
N GLY A 56 8.78 9.32 -37.42
CA GLY A 56 9.89 8.42 -37.05
C GLY A 56 9.42 7.20 -36.23
N PRO A 57 9.95 5.98 -36.44
CA PRO A 57 9.15 4.74 -36.39
C PRO A 57 9.08 4.01 -35.03
N GLU A 58 8.00 3.24 -34.88
CA GLU A 58 7.67 2.35 -33.74
C GLU A 58 8.69 1.22 -33.51
N PRO A 59 8.92 0.83 -32.25
CA PRO A 59 9.50 -0.46 -31.90
C PRO A 59 8.40 -1.51 -31.67
N ASP A 60 8.57 -2.65 -32.32
CA ASP A 60 7.78 -3.87 -32.10
C ASP A 60 8.05 -4.46 -30.70
N GLY A 61 6.98 -4.82 -30.02
CA GLY A 61 6.99 -5.36 -28.67
C GLY A 61 7.12 -6.88 -28.69
N SER A 62 8.12 -7.38 -27.96
CA SER A 62 8.07 -8.73 -27.41
C SER A 62 8.23 -8.68 -25.90
N VAL A 63 7.15 -9.09 -25.23
CA VAL A 63 6.98 -9.24 -23.79
C VAL A 63 8.12 -10.03 -23.16
N ARG A 64 8.69 -9.49 -22.07
CA ARG A 64 9.38 -10.28 -21.04
C ARG A 64 8.96 -9.79 -19.66
N ASP A 65 8.35 -10.72 -18.93
CA ASP A 65 7.91 -10.57 -17.55
C ASP A 65 9.07 -10.21 -16.61
N MET A 66 8.75 -9.32 -15.67
CA MET A 66 9.53 -9.05 -14.48
C MET A 66 9.34 -10.19 -13.47
N ILE A 67 10.45 -10.74 -12.99
CA ILE A 67 10.52 -11.40 -11.68
C ILE A 67 11.60 -10.72 -10.85
N SER A 68 11.19 -10.48 -9.60
CA SER A 68 11.86 -9.88 -8.45
C SER A 68 13.27 -10.42 -8.16
N PRO A 69 14.11 -9.65 -7.45
CA PRO A 69 15.38 -10.12 -6.94
C PRO A 69 15.15 -10.88 -5.64
N ASP A 70 15.55 -12.15 -5.60
CA ASP A 70 15.95 -12.78 -4.35
C ASP A 70 17.07 -13.78 -4.61
N GLN A 71 18.04 -13.78 -3.70
CA GLN A 71 19.28 -14.50 -3.80
C GLN A 71 19.08 -16.01 -3.88
N PRO A 72 20.02 -16.71 -4.51
CA PRO A 72 20.55 -17.90 -3.89
C PRO A 72 22.04 -17.71 -3.62
N GLU A 73 22.34 -17.75 -2.32
CA GLU A 73 23.31 -18.68 -1.73
C GLU A 73 24.43 -19.13 -2.67
N ILE A 74 25.66 -18.73 -2.31
CA ILE A 74 26.91 -19.19 -2.88
C ILE A 74 27.03 -20.69 -2.59
N VAL A 75 26.45 -21.50 -3.48
CA VAL A 75 26.82 -22.90 -3.62
C VAL A 75 28.13 -22.92 -4.42
N LEU A 76 29.19 -23.30 -3.73
CA LEU A 76 30.48 -23.68 -4.31
C LEU A 76 30.29 -24.90 -5.23
N GLU A 77 29.75 -24.69 -6.42
CA GLU A 77 29.71 -25.68 -7.47
C GLU A 77 31.01 -25.55 -8.29
N GLN A 78 31.88 -26.53 -8.10
CA GLN A 78 33.13 -26.73 -8.82
C GLN A 78 32.87 -26.98 -10.31
N ALA A 79 32.59 -25.92 -11.08
CA ALA A 79 32.81 -25.93 -12.50
C ALA A 79 34.30 -25.63 -12.73
N ALA A 80 35.07 -26.71 -12.85
CA ALA A 80 36.48 -26.67 -13.23
C ALA A 80 36.68 -25.67 -14.40
N PRO A 81 37.71 -24.80 -14.34
CA PRO A 81 38.06 -24.00 -15.50
C PRO A 81 38.40 -25.00 -16.60
N THR A 82 37.57 -25.10 -17.63
CA THR A 82 38.01 -25.76 -18.85
C THR A 82 39.07 -24.86 -19.44
N ALA A 83 40.30 -25.13 -19.00
CA ALA A 83 41.54 -24.60 -19.50
C ALA A 83 41.54 -24.83 -21.01
N ARG A 84 41.06 -23.84 -21.77
CA ARG A 84 41.36 -23.73 -23.19
C ARG A 84 42.82 -23.32 -23.26
N SER A 85 43.65 -24.36 -23.31
CA SER A 85 45.10 -24.39 -23.55
C SER A 85 45.78 -23.02 -23.56
N SER A 86 46.53 -22.74 -22.50
CA SER A 86 47.58 -21.71 -22.44
C SER A 86 48.71 -21.92 -23.48
N GLY A 87 48.58 -22.90 -24.36
CA GLY A 87 49.56 -23.25 -25.39
C GLY A 87 49.39 -22.49 -26.70
N LEU A 88 50.45 -22.51 -27.51
CA LEU A 88 50.42 -22.08 -28.90
C LEU A 88 49.49 -23.01 -29.73
N PRO A 89 48.85 -22.51 -30.80
CA PRO A 89 48.02 -23.34 -31.69
C PRO A 89 48.79 -24.53 -32.28
N THR A 90 48.21 -25.72 -32.24
CA THR A 90 48.86 -26.98 -32.72
C THR A 90 48.37 -27.46 -34.08
N GLN A 91 47.59 -26.63 -34.79
CA GLN A 91 47.02 -26.98 -36.09
C GLN A 91 48.10 -27.25 -37.16
N LYS A 92 47.81 -28.16 -38.10
CA LYS A 92 48.76 -28.52 -39.15
C LYS A 92 48.71 -27.53 -40.31
N ILE A 93 49.87 -27.13 -40.81
CA ILE A 93 50.00 -26.14 -41.87
C ILE A 93 50.82 -26.64 -43.06
N TYR A 94 50.54 -26.04 -44.23
CA TYR A 94 51.23 -26.27 -45.50
C TYR A 94 51.58 -24.90 -46.08
N MET A 95 52.86 -24.66 -46.37
CA MET A 95 53.31 -23.37 -46.87
C MET A 95 54.68 -23.48 -47.56
N GLU A 96 54.80 -22.88 -48.74
CA GLU A 96 56.09 -22.68 -49.41
C GLU A 96 56.27 -21.19 -49.69
N MET A 97 57.32 -20.58 -49.14
CA MET A 97 57.69 -19.20 -49.38
C MET A 97 59.20 -19.09 -49.53
N LYS A 98 59.66 -18.31 -50.52
CA LYS A 98 61.09 -18.12 -50.81
C LYS A 98 61.46 -16.67 -50.59
N GLU A 99 62.48 -16.44 -49.77
CA GLU A 99 63.11 -15.14 -49.53
C GLU A 99 62.15 -14.03 -49.04
N VAL A 100 61.25 -14.36 -48.12
CA VAL A 100 60.22 -13.45 -47.60
C VAL A 100 60.67 -12.78 -46.30
N ASP A 101 60.27 -11.52 -46.08
CA ASP A 101 60.51 -10.81 -44.83
C ASP A 101 59.88 -11.55 -43.63
N LEU A 102 60.65 -11.70 -42.56
CA LEU A 102 60.25 -12.44 -41.37
C LEU A 102 58.96 -11.86 -40.73
N ALA A 103 58.75 -10.55 -40.77
CA ALA A 103 57.54 -9.93 -40.26
C ALA A 103 56.30 -10.30 -41.10
N VAL A 104 56.47 -10.42 -42.42
CA VAL A 104 55.39 -10.89 -43.32
C VAL A 104 55.07 -12.36 -43.05
N LEU A 105 56.09 -13.17 -42.85
CA LEU A 105 55.95 -14.59 -42.55
C LEU A 105 55.26 -14.83 -41.19
N LEU A 106 55.66 -14.11 -40.14
CA LEU A 106 55.04 -14.16 -38.81
C LEU A 106 53.58 -13.70 -38.81
N ARG A 107 53.24 -12.64 -39.56
CA ARG A 107 51.84 -12.20 -39.74
C ARG A 107 51.00 -13.24 -40.49
N THR A 108 51.58 -13.88 -41.50
CA THR A 108 50.89 -14.92 -42.26
C THR A 108 50.63 -16.14 -41.39
N LEU A 109 51.60 -16.55 -40.56
CA LEU A 109 51.42 -17.60 -39.57
C LEU A 109 50.33 -17.25 -38.55
N ALA A 110 50.34 -16.03 -38.01
CA ALA A 110 49.32 -15.58 -37.07
C ALA A 110 47.91 -15.58 -37.68
N ARG A 111 47.78 -15.18 -38.95
CA ARG A 111 46.51 -15.21 -39.70
C ARG A 111 46.00 -16.63 -39.93
N ILE A 112 46.89 -17.58 -40.22
CA ILE A 112 46.50 -18.97 -40.42
C ILE A 112 45.97 -19.57 -39.11
N ALA A 113 46.50 -19.17 -37.96
CA ALA A 113 46.11 -19.68 -36.63
C ALA A 113 45.12 -18.80 -35.86
N ASP A 114 44.55 -17.79 -36.52
CA ASP A 114 43.62 -16.82 -35.94
C ASP A 114 44.13 -16.21 -34.61
N GLN A 115 45.40 -15.79 -34.59
CA GLN A 115 46.04 -15.18 -33.43
C GLN A 115 46.37 -13.71 -33.68
N ASN A 116 46.16 -12.87 -32.65
CA ASN A 116 46.65 -11.49 -32.67
C ASN A 116 48.15 -11.49 -32.36
N ILE A 117 48.98 -10.97 -33.28
CA ILE A 117 50.44 -10.89 -33.11
C ILE A 117 50.91 -9.43 -33.11
N MET A 118 51.78 -9.09 -32.16
CA MET A 118 52.48 -7.81 -32.09
C MET A 118 53.97 -8.05 -32.29
N ILE A 119 54.55 -7.50 -33.35
CA ILE A 119 55.97 -7.71 -33.71
C ILE A 119 56.77 -6.46 -33.33
N SER A 120 57.81 -6.61 -32.52
CA SER A 120 58.75 -5.53 -32.18
C SER A 120 59.48 -5.01 -33.43
N GLN A 121 59.81 -3.72 -33.45
CA GLN A 121 60.54 -3.08 -34.56
C GLN A 121 61.95 -3.65 -34.79
N HIS A 122 62.51 -4.35 -33.80
CA HIS A 122 63.85 -4.94 -33.86
C HIS A 122 63.87 -6.34 -34.50
N VAL A 123 62.72 -6.87 -34.93
CA VAL A 123 62.64 -8.15 -35.65
C VAL A 123 63.04 -7.94 -37.11
N ARG A 124 64.22 -8.42 -37.52
CA ARG A 124 64.76 -8.29 -38.89
C ARG A 124 65.25 -9.64 -39.43
N GLY A 125 65.02 -9.89 -40.72
CA GLY A 125 65.55 -11.07 -41.41
C GLY A 125 64.70 -11.45 -42.62
N LYS A 126 65.29 -12.22 -43.54
CA LYS A 126 64.55 -12.92 -44.60
C LYS A 126 64.58 -14.42 -44.33
N ALA A 127 63.44 -15.08 -44.55
CA ALA A 127 63.28 -16.51 -44.35
C ALA A 127 62.77 -17.19 -45.62
N THR A 128 63.29 -18.39 -45.87
CA THR A 128 62.77 -19.31 -46.88
C THR A 128 62.23 -20.52 -46.14
N ILE A 129 60.95 -20.84 -46.35
CA ILE A 129 60.27 -21.91 -45.64
C ILE A 129 59.55 -22.82 -46.62
N ASN A 130 59.67 -24.13 -46.40
CA ASN A 130 58.89 -25.14 -47.11
C ASN A 130 58.39 -26.15 -46.09
N ILE A 131 57.12 -26.03 -45.74
CA ILE A 131 56.46 -26.85 -44.73
C ILE A 131 55.43 -27.75 -45.39
N ARG A 132 55.51 -29.03 -45.07
CA ARG A 132 54.56 -30.05 -45.49
C ARG A 132 54.04 -30.77 -44.25
N ASN A 133 52.79 -30.50 -43.87
CA ASN A 133 52.06 -31.22 -42.82
C ASN A 133 52.70 -31.16 -41.41
N GLU A 134 53.20 -29.99 -40.98
CA GLU A 134 53.76 -29.80 -39.64
C GLU A 134 52.85 -28.99 -38.72
N ALA A 135 53.01 -29.15 -37.41
CA ALA A 135 52.26 -28.42 -36.39
C ALA A 135 52.71 -26.95 -36.31
N TRP A 136 51.75 -26.02 -36.22
CA TRP A 136 51.98 -24.58 -36.25
C TRP A 136 52.90 -24.09 -35.13
N ASP A 137 52.69 -24.57 -33.90
CA ASP A 137 53.50 -24.25 -32.72
C ASP A 137 54.97 -24.62 -32.93
N LYS A 138 55.24 -25.81 -33.47
CA LYS A 138 56.61 -26.27 -33.76
C LYS A 138 57.26 -25.41 -34.83
N VAL A 139 56.54 -25.10 -35.91
CA VAL A 139 57.04 -24.22 -36.97
C VAL A 139 57.34 -22.82 -36.42
N PHE A 140 56.41 -22.25 -35.65
CA PHE A 140 56.54 -20.93 -35.07
C PHE A 140 57.70 -20.86 -34.08
N LEU A 141 57.83 -21.81 -33.16
CA LEU A 141 58.93 -21.87 -32.20
C LEU A 141 60.29 -22.08 -32.88
N ASN A 142 60.37 -22.94 -33.90
CA ASN A 142 61.61 -23.16 -34.65
C ASN A 142 62.02 -21.93 -35.47
N LEU A 143 61.05 -21.20 -36.00
CA LEU A 143 61.30 -19.94 -36.67
C LEU A 143 61.84 -18.90 -35.68
N LEU A 144 61.20 -18.76 -34.51
CA LEU A 144 61.68 -17.85 -33.48
C LEU A 144 63.09 -18.24 -32.98
N SER A 145 63.35 -19.51 -32.73
CA SER A 145 64.65 -19.99 -32.24
C SER A 145 65.77 -19.80 -33.27
N THR A 146 65.48 -19.96 -34.57
CA THR A 146 66.47 -19.76 -35.65
C THR A 146 66.93 -18.30 -35.75
N TYR A 147 66.03 -17.35 -35.53
CA TYR A 147 66.33 -15.91 -35.61
C TYR A 147 66.58 -15.26 -34.24
N GLY A 148 66.75 -16.04 -33.17
CA GLY A 148 67.04 -15.53 -31.82
C GLY A 148 65.90 -14.69 -31.21
N LEU A 149 64.67 -14.93 -31.65
CA LEU A 149 63.47 -14.25 -31.18
C LEU A 149 62.80 -15.05 -30.06
N THR A 150 62.03 -14.33 -29.25
CA THR A 150 61.18 -14.90 -28.21
C THR A 150 59.75 -14.41 -28.37
N HIS A 151 58.81 -15.11 -27.76
CA HIS A 151 57.43 -14.69 -27.68
C HIS A 151 57.01 -14.53 -26.22
N PHE A 152 56.16 -13.54 -25.96
CA PHE A 152 55.48 -13.36 -24.70
C PHE A 152 53.98 -13.25 -24.99
N ARG A 153 53.18 -14.09 -24.35
CA ARG A 153 51.72 -14.03 -24.48
C ARG A 153 51.17 -13.17 -23.36
N ASP A 154 50.52 -12.07 -23.72
CA ASP A 154 49.75 -11.23 -22.82
C ASP A 154 48.28 -11.33 -23.19
N GLY A 155 47.53 -12.14 -22.44
CA GLY A 155 46.14 -12.48 -22.75
C GLY A 155 45.95 -13.04 -24.16
N ARG A 156 45.31 -12.26 -25.05
CA ARG A 156 44.99 -12.63 -26.44
C ARG A 156 46.03 -12.18 -27.47
N ILE A 157 47.08 -11.46 -27.07
CA ILE A 157 48.10 -10.94 -27.98
C ILE A 157 49.41 -11.69 -27.77
N ILE A 158 49.96 -12.24 -28.85
CA ILE A 158 51.30 -12.83 -28.87
C ILE A 158 52.29 -11.75 -29.29
N ARG A 159 53.13 -11.32 -28.35
CA ARG A 159 54.17 -10.34 -28.64
C ARG A 159 55.47 -11.05 -29.01
N VAL A 160 55.98 -10.82 -30.21
CA VAL A 160 57.26 -11.34 -30.69
C VAL A 160 58.31 -10.25 -30.63
N MET A 161 59.41 -10.53 -29.94
CA MET A 161 60.50 -9.57 -29.72
C MET A 161 61.85 -10.30 -29.62
N THR A 162 62.94 -9.54 -29.58
CA THR A 162 64.26 -10.12 -29.31
C THR A 162 64.40 -10.44 -27.82
N LEU A 163 65.34 -11.32 -27.47
CA LEU A 163 65.62 -11.62 -26.06
C LEU A 163 66.07 -10.37 -25.26
N GLU A 164 66.74 -9.42 -25.93
CA GLU A 164 67.18 -8.16 -25.32
C GLU A 164 66.03 -7.22 -25.00
N ASP A 165 65.08 -7.06 -25.94
CA ASP A 165 63.88 -6.24 -25.74
C ASP A 165 63.04 -6.79 -24.57
N MET A 166 62.90 -8.12 -24.48
CA MET A 166 62.16 -8.78 -23.40
C MET A 166 62.77 -8.47 -22.03
N LYS A 167 64.10 -8.56 -21.89
CA LYS A 167 64.80 -8.24 -20.65
C LYS A 167 64.60 -6.77 -20.24
N LYS A 168 64.61 -5.84 -21.20
CA LYS A 168 64.35 -4.42 -20.94
C LYS A 168 62.91 -4.21 -20.45
N ASP A 169 61.92 -4.80 -21.12
CA ASP A 169 60.50 -4.68 -20.72
C ASP A 169 60.25 -5.26 -19.31
N PHE A 170 60.81 -6.44 -18.99
CA PHE A 170 60.71 -7.00 -17.64
C PHE A 170 61.35 -6.09 -16.59
N SER A 171 62.51 -5.50 -16.88
CA SER A 171 63.17 -4.56 -15.96
C SER A 171 62.35 -3.29 -15.72
N ILE A 172 61.65 -2.78 -16.75
CA ILE A 172 60.76 -1.62 -16.62
C ILE A 172 59.54 -1.96 -15.76
N LEU A 173 58.93 -3.13 -15.96
CA LEU A 173 57.80 -3.59 -15.15
C LEU A 173 58.20 -3.79 -13.68
N GLU A 174 59.36 -4.39 -13.43
CA GLU A 174 59.90 -4.54 -12.08
C GLU A 174 60.15 -3.18 -11.41
N MET A 175 60.66 -2.18 -12.16
CA MET A 175 60.81 -0.82 -11.65
C MET A 175 59.47 -0.15 -11.32
N ILE A 176 58.44 -0.35 -12.14
CA ILE A 176 57.09 0.21 -11.89
C ILE A 176 56.51 -0.41 -10.61
N GLN A 177 56.62 -1.73 -10.44
CA GLN A 177 56.15 -2.42 -9.24
C GLN A 177 56.92 -1.96 -7.99
N LYS A 178 58.25 -1.89 -8.06
CA LYS A 178 59.08 -1.38 -6.95
C LYS A 178 58.76 0.06 -6.61
N LYS A 179 58.50 0.92 -7.62
CA LYS A 179 58.09 2.31 -7.38
C LYS A 179 56.74 2.38 -6.69
N LYS A 180 55.76 1.54 -7.07
CA LYS A 180 54.44 1.51 -6.43
C LYS A 180 54.52 0.99 -4.99
N ALA A 181 55.19 -0.13 -4.77
CA ALA A 181 55.39 -0.69 -3.43
C ALA A 181 56.16 0.27 -2.51
N LYS A 182 57.22 0.90 -3.02
CA LYS A 182 57.97 1.91 -2.26
C LYS A 182 57.13 3.15 -1.95
N ARG A 183 56.20 3.54 -2.84
CA ARG A 183 55.25 4.64 -2.58
C ARG A 183 54.30 4.28 -1.44
N GLU A 184 53.75 3.07 -1.46
CA GLU A 184 52.84 2.56 -0.44
C GLU A 184 53.56 2.43 0.92
N GLU A 185 54.80 1.93 0.93
CA GLU A 185 55.67 1.86 2.09
C GLU A 185 55.94 3.26 2.67
N ILE A 186 56.33 4.23 1.84
CA ILE A 186 56.53 5.62 2.26
C ILE A 186 55.24 6.21 2.85
N ASP A 187 54.09 5.99 2.21
CA ASP A 187 52.80 6.52 2.67
C ASP A 187 52.41 5.93 4.05
N SER A 188 52.77 4.68 4.34
CA SER A 188 52.59 4.05 5.65
C SER A 188 53.52 4.57 6.75
N LEU A 189 54.70 5.09 6.37
CA LEU A 189 55.72 5.63 7.26
C LEU A 189 55.51 7.12 7.58
N LEU A 190 54.59 7.80 6.87
CA LEU A 190 54.27 9.19 7.14
C LEU A 190 53.67 9.35 8.55
N PRO A 191 54.07 10.38 9.31
CA PRO A 191 53.53 10.62 10.63
C PRO A 191 52.04 10.90 10.54
N ARG A 192 51.25 10.17 11.33
CA ARG A 192 49.82 10.42 11.47
C ARG A 192 49.62 11.65 12.33
N VAL A 193 48.87 12.61 11.81
CA VAL A 193 48.47 13.81 12.53
C VAL A 193 47.05 13.63 13.05
N THR A 194 46.74 14.22 14.20
CA THR A 194 45.39 14.25 14.75
C THR A 194 44.78 15.61 14.52
N ARG A 195 43.55 15.67 14.01
CA ARG A 195 42.78 16.90 13.84
C ARG A 195 41.34 16.71 14.30
N VAL A 196 40.82 17.72 14.98
CA VAL A 196 39.41 17.81 15.35
C VAL A 196 38.68 18.58 14.25
N ILE A 197 37.57 18.02 13.77
CA ILE A 197 36.67 18.62 12.79
C ILE A 197 35.31 18.78 13.48
N ASN A 198 34.86 20.01 13.64
CA ASN A 198 33.56 20.31 14.24
C ASN A 198 32.45 20.11 13.19
N VAL A 199 31.31 19.53 13.58
CA VAL A 199 30.14 19.31 12.72
C VAL A 199 28.95 20.10 13.29
N GLU A 200 28.35 20.96 12.48
CA GLU A 200 27.33 21.92 12.91
C GLU A 200 25.90 21.44 12.64
N PHE A 201 25.60 20.96 11.43
CA PHE A 201 24.25 20.63 10.99
C PHE A 201 23.99 19.11 10.94
N SER A 202 25.03 18.34 10.62
CA SER A 202 24.95 16.88 10.48
C SER A 202 25.33 16.14 11.76
N GLU A 203 24.86 14.90 11.89
CA GLU A 203 25.34 14.00 12.95
C GLU A 203 26.74 13.48 12.61
N ALA A 204 27.71 13.69 13.50
CA ALA A 204 29.09 13.22 13.31
C ALA A 204 29.17 11.70 13.09
N GLU A 205 28.25 10.92 13.66
CA GLU A 205 28.20 9.47 13.48
C GLU A 205 27.90 9.04 12.03
N ASN A 206 27.05 9.79 11.31
CA ASN A 206 26.76 9.52 9.91
C ASN A 206 27.96 9.85 9.01
N LEU A 207 28.69 10.94 9.32
CA LEU A 207 29.93 11.29 8.62
C LEU A 207 31.07 10.31 8.90
N LYS A 208 31.17 9.76 10.13
CA LYS A 208 32.17 8.74 10.48
C LYS A 208 32.09 7.53 9.56
N LYS A 209 30.88 7.05 9.23
CA LYS A 209 30.69 5.90 8.33
C LYS A 209 31.32 6.15 6.95
N ILE A 210 31.11 7.35 6.41
CA ILE A 210 31.66 7.78 5.12
C ILE A 210 33.19 7.90 5.21
N PHE A 211 33.71 8.48 6.29
CA PHE A 211 35.15 8.70 6.44
C PHE A 211 35.91 7.40 6.69
N ASP A 212 35.33 6.46 7.44
CA ASP A 212 35.87 5.11 7.63
C ASP A 212 35.96 4.33 6.30
N GLU A 213 35.06 4.60 5.34
CA GLU A 213 35.10 4.00 4.01
C GLU A 213 36.19 4.64 3.13
N ILE A 214 36.31 5.97 3.13
CA ILE A 214 37.35 6.71 2.38
C ILE A 214 38.77 6.37 2.88
N LEU A 215 38.92 6.07 4.17
CA LEU A 215 40.22 5.74 4.78
C LEU A 215 40.64 4.27 4.59
N LYS A 216 39.85 3.45 3.90
CA LYS A 216 40.25 2.10 3.49
C LYS A 216 41.00 2.15 2.15
N ASN A 217 42.10 1.43 2.03
CA ASN A 217 42.76 1.21 0.74
C ASN A 217 42.07 0.10 -0.08
N ASP A 218 42.47 -0.10 -1.34
CA ASP A 218 41.96 -1.19 -2.21
C ASP A 218 42.16 -2.61 -1.64
N GLN A 219 43.00 -2.75 -0.61
CA GLN A 219 43.30 -3.99 0.11
C GLN A 219 42.56 -4.10 1.46
N GLY A 220 41.71 -3.13 1.80
CA GLY A 220 40.91 -3.09 3.02
C GLY A 220 41.64 -2.65 4.30
N GLU A 221 42.90 -2.26 4.22
CA GLU A 221 43.68 -1.75 5.35
C GLU A 221 43.33 -0.29 5.66
N LYS A 222 43.22 0.01 6.96
CA LYS A 222 42.85 1.35 7.45
C LYS A 222 44.05 2.29 7.47
N ARG A 223 43.98 3.36 6.70
CA ARG A 223 44.99 4.44 6.65
C ARG A 223 44.89 5.44 7.81
N GLY A 224 43.79 5.38 8.55
CA GLY A 224 43.55 6.26 9.70
C GLY A 224 42.48 5.71 10.65
N VAL A 225 42.28 6.44 11.73
CA VAL A 225 41.22 6.17 12.72
C VAL A 225 40.35 7.42 12.84
N VAL A 226 39.03 7.23 12.80
CA VAL A 226 38.04 8.27 13.02
C VAL A 226 37.27 7.95 14.30
N MET A 227 37.29 8.88 15.24
CA MET A 227 36.52 8.81 16.48
C MET A 227 35.50 9.94 16.50
N VAL A 228 34.35 9.69 17.11
CA VAL A 228 33.31 10.71 17.32
C VAL A 228 33.34 11.08 18.79
N ASP A 229 33.37 12.38 19.08
CA ASP A 229 33.04 12.90 20.40
C ASP A 229 31.54 13.29 20.42
N PRO A 230 30.68 12.52 21.12
CA PRO A 230 29.24 12.78 21.14
C PRO A 230 28.87 14.04 21.92
N TYR A 231 29.74 14.52 22.83
CA TYR A 231 29.43 15.71 23.65
C TYR A 231 29.61 17.01 22.88
N THR A 232 30.53 17.04 21.92
CA THR A 232 30.85 18.22 21.11
C THR A 232 30.41 18.11 19.65
N ASN A 233 29.77 17.00 19.27
CA ASN A 233 29.45 16.63 17.87
C ASN A 233 30.65 16.86 16.93
N ALA A 234 31.83 16.38 17.36
CA ALA A 234 33.07 16.59 16.63
C ALA A 234 33.70 15.24 16.22
N LEU A 235 34.40 15.27 15.08
CA LEU A 235 35.16 14.15 14.55
C LEU A 235 36.64 14.34 14.89
N VAL A 236 37.20 13.40 15.64
CA VAL A 236 38.64 13.31 15.90
C VAL A 236 39.24 12.35 14.88
N VAL A 237 39.94 12.90 13.90
CA VAL A 237 40.53 12.14 12.80
C VAL A 237 42.04 12.04 12.99
N GLN A 238 42.57 10.81 12.99
CA GLN A 238 43.99 10.52 12.99
C GLN A 238 44.39 9.85 11.66
N ALA A 239 45.03 10.60 10.76
CA ALA A 239 45.39 10.12 9.42
C ALA A 239 46.61 10.90 8.85
N SER A 240 46.99 10.64 7.60
CA SER A 240 47.98 11.43 6.87
C SER A 240 47.46 12.86 6.64
N GLN A 241 48.36 13.86 6.62
CA GLN A 241 47.99 15.27 6.40
C GLN A 241 47.21 15.47 5.08
N LYS A 242 47.52 14.68 4.05
CA LYS A 242 46.80 14.70 2.77
C LYS A 242 45.34 14.27 2.94
N ASP A 243 45.11 13.17 3.64
CA ASP A 243 43.77 12.62 3.87
C ASP A 243 42.94 13.55 4.75
N ILE A 244 43.54 14.13 5.78
CA ILE A 244 42.82 15.11 6.63
C ILE A 244 42.39 16.32 5.83
N ASN A 245 43.22 16.84 4.92
CA ASN A 245 42.84 17.98 4.08
C ASN A 245 41.64 17.61 3.17
N GLN A 246 41.64 16.40 2.60
CA GLN A 246 40.54 15.90 1.78
C GLN A 246 39.26 15.70 2.60
N LEU A 247 39.35 15.08 3.77
CA LEU A 247 38.22 14.87 4.69
C LEU A 247 37.67 16.19 5.22
N THR A 248 38.53 17.17 5.51
CA THR A 248 38.10 18.50 5.96
C THR A 248 37.36 19.25 4.84
N ALA A 249 37.83 19.16 3.60
CA ALA A 249 37.13 19.74 2.45
C ALA A 249 35.76 19.08 2.22
N LEU A 250 35.71 17.75 2.32
CA LEU A 250 34.48 16.98 2.18
C LEU A 250 33.49 17.28 3.33
N ALA A 251 33.96 17.38 4.57
CA ALA A 251 33.13 17.73 5.71
C ALA A 251 32.38 19.05 5.48
N ARG A 252 33.08 20.09 5.00
CA ARG A 252 32.48 21.39 4.70
C ARG A 252 31.45 21.34 3.57
N GLU A 253 31.59 20.40 2.64
CA GLU A 253 30.65 20.27 1.54
C GLU A 253 29.39 19.49 1.93
N LEU A 254 29.53 18.50 2.82
CA LEU A 254 28.43 17.65 3.31
C LEU A 254 27.65 18.28 4.47
N ASP A 255 28.32 19.02 5.36
CA ASP A 255 27.72 19.64 6.54
C ASP A 255 26.98 20.93 6.15
N ARG A 256 25.82 20.75 5.52
CA ARG A 256 24.93 21.82 5.08
C ARG A 256 23.65 21.85 5.92
N PRO A 257 23.01 23.03 6.07
CA PRO A 257 21.72 23.12 6.74
C PRO A 257 20.69 22.27 6.00
N THR A 258 19.95 21.48 6.77
CA THR A 258 18.85 20.65 6.27
C THR A 258 17.52 21.39 6.37
N TYR A 259 16.57 21.06 5.50
CA TYR A 259 15.24 21.64 5.55
C TYR A 259 14.44 21.05 6.72
N GLN A 260 13.63 21.89 7.36
CA GLN A 260 12.59 21.42 8.27
C GLN A 260 11.26 21.36 7.51
N VAL A 261 10.51 20.29 7.70
CA VAL A 261 9.24 20.03 7.02
C VAL A 261 8.15 19.81 8.05
N ARG A 262 7.02 20.52 7.91
CA ARG A 262 5.78 20.24 8.61
C ARG A 262 4.86 19.42 7.72
N ILE A 263 4.30 18.35 8.25
CA ILE A 263 3.37 17.46 7.56
C ILE A 263 2.04 17.52 8.29
N GLU A 264 0.98 17.83 7.55
CA GLU A 264 -0.39 17.84 8.04
C GLU A 264 -1.17 16.73 7.31
N ALA A 265 -1.79 15.83 8.07
CA ALA A 265 -2.73 14.87 7.54
C ALA A 265 -4.15 15.26 7.91
N ARG A 266 -5.13 14.95 7.06
CA ARG A 266 -6.56 15.08 7.37
C ARG A 266 -7.25 13.77 7.03
N VAL A 267 -7.78 13.10 8.03
CA VAL A 267 -8.63 11.92 7.88
C VAL A 267 -10.06 12.40 8.00
N VAL A 268 -10.82 12.29 6.91
CA VAL A 268 -12.23 12.64 6.84
C VAL A 268 -13.02 11.35 6.77
N GLU A 269 -13.93 11.15 7.71
CA GLU A 269 -14.87 10.05 7.66
C GLU A 269 -16.30 10.57 7.60
N ALA A 270 -17.10 9.92 6.78
CA ALA A 270 -18.52 10.19 6.62
C ALA A 270 -19.28 8.88 6.77
N ASN A 271 -20.15 8.81 7.77
CA ASN A 271 -21.06 7.70 7.96
C ASN A 271 -22.47 8.20 7.67
N GLY A 272 -23.21 7.43 6.87
CA GLY A 272 -24.60 7.66 6.54
C GLY A 272 -25.40 6.42 6.91
N ASP A 273 -26.49 6.62 7.65
CA ASP A 273 -27.47 5.57 7.92
C ASP A 273 -28.82 6.05 7.43
N THR A 274 -29.52 5.22 6.67
CA THR A 274 -30.88 5.48 6.23
C THR A 274 -31.69 4.22 6.40
N ALA A 275 -32.80 4.31 7.11
CA ALA A 275 -33.70 3.20 7.35
C ALA A 275 -35.12 3.65 7.02
N ARG A 276 -35.84 2.84 6.25
CA ARG A 276 -37.25 3.07 5.90
C ARG A 276 -38.02 1.77 6.03
N GLU A 277 -39.14 1.82 6.73
CA GLU A 277 -40.03 0.70 6.91
C GLU A 277 -41.48 1.15 6.71
N LEU A 278 -42.23 0.34 5.97
CA LEU A 278 -43.67 0.51 5.79
C LEU A 278 -44.31 -0.86 5.74
N GLY A 279 -45.32 -1.09 6.57
CA GLY A 279 -46.00 -2.38 6.57
C GLY A 279 -47.36 -2.39 7.24
N VAL A 280 -48.11 -3.43 6.92
CA VAL A 280 -49.36 -3.77 7.59
C VAL A 280 -49.25 -5.17 8.17
N GLU A 281 -49.52 -5.29 9.45
CA GLU A 281 -49.53 -6.57 10.17
C GLU A 281 -50.96 -6.93 10.57
N TRP A 282 -51.34 -8.17 10.31
CA TRP A 282 -52.65 -8.72 10.68
C TRP A 282 -52.49 -9.63 11.89
N GLY A 283 -53.30 -9.44 12.91
CA GLY A 283 -53.33 -10.28 14.10
C GLY A 283 -54.72 -10.86 14.31
N GLY A 284 -54.77 -12.06 14.88
CA GLY A 284 -55.98 -12.75 15.28
C GLY A 284 -55.95 -13.00 16.79
N LEU A 285 -57.11 -12.89 17.41
CA LEU A 285 -57.35 -13.10 18.82
C LEU A 285 -58.44 -14.16 18.96
N TYR A 286 -58.23 -15.14 19.83
CA TYR A 286 -59.22 -16.14 20.19
C TYR A 286 -59.28 -16.33 21.70
N LYS A 287 -60.44 -16.04 22.32
CA LYS A 287 -60.72 -16.37 23.71
C LYS A 287 -61.07 -17.85 23.82
N GLY A 288 -60.24 -18.63 24.50
CA GLY A 288 -60.55 -19.99 24.91
C GLY A 288 -61.13 -20.02 26.33
N GLN A 289 -61.69 -21.16 26.76
CA GLN A 289 -62.39 -21.27 28.04
C GLN A 289 -61.51 -21.06 29.29
N SER A 290 -60.19 -21.13 29.16
CA SER A 290 -59.25 -20.91 30.27
C SER A 290 -58.02 -20.10 29.87
N ARG A 291 -57.85 -19.79 28.58
CA ARG A 291 -56.66 -19.13 28.01
C ARG A 291 -57.03 -18.35 26.75
N ASN A 292 -56.40 -17.21 26.55
CA ASN A 292 -56.52 -16.40 25.33
C ASN A 292 -55.35 -16.73 24.38
N TYR A 293 -55.64 -16.92 23.09
CA TYR A 293 -54.66 -17.21 22.05
C TYR A 293 -54.52 -16.02 21.09
N TRP A 294 -53.28 -15.58 20.88
CA TRP A 294 -52.91 -14.64 19.83
C TRP A 294 -52.34 -15.38 18.63
N ILE A 295 -52.75 -14.99 17.42
CA ILE A 295 -52.35 -15.57 16.15
C ILE A 295 -51.84 -14.43 15.26
N THR A 296 -50.54 -14.32 15.10
CA THR A 296 -49.91 -13.39 14.15
C THR A 296 -49.13 -14.21 13.12
N PRO A 297 -49.20 -13.89 11.81
CA PRO A 297 -48.48 -14.64 10.79
C PRO A 297 -46.96 -14.60 11.06
N GLY A 298 -46.33 -15.78 11.13
CA GLY A 298 -44.89 -15.93 11.34
C GLY A 298 -44.46 -16.27 12.78
N VAL A 299 -45.38 -16.29 13.75
CA VAL A 299 -45.12 -16.73 15.12
C VAL A 299 -46.11 -17.81 15.54
N ASN A 300 -45.61 -18.92 16.13
CA ASN A 300 -46.48 -19.86 16.83
C ASN A 300 -46.83 -19.24 18.19
N SER A 301 -48.12 -19.16 18.49
CA SER A 301 -48.71 -18.49 19.67
C SER A 301 -47.93 -18.75 20.96
N SER A 302 -47.32 -17.71 21.51
CA SER A 302 -46.81 -17.72 22.89
C SER A 302 -47.98 -17.65 23.86
N ASP A 303 -48.05 -18.58 24.81
CA ASP A 303 -48.92 -18.48 25.99
C ASP A 303 -48.60 -17.17 26.73
N THR A 304 -49.55 -16.23 26.74
CA THR A 304 -49.50 -15.08 27.65
C THR A 304 -50.31 -15.46 28.90
N GLU A 305 -49.63 -16.00 29.90
CA GLU A 305 -50.25 -16.42 31.17
C GLU A 305 -50.64 -15.25 32.08
N ASP A 306 -50.26 -14.02 31.75
CA ASP A 306 -50.49 -12.86 32.61
C ASP A 306 -50.57 -11.57 31.79
N SER A 307 -51.50 -11.52 30.84
CA SER A 307 -51.90 -10.27 30.17
C SER A 307 -53.37 -10.07 30.50
N GLY A 308 -53.69 -8.95 31.16
CA GLY A 308 -55.04 -8.62 31.66
C GLY A 308 -56.15 -8.99 30.67
N ASP A 309 -57.23 -9.56 31.18
CA ASP A 309 -58.25 -10.24 30.37
C ASP A 309 -58.81 -9.30 29.28
N LEU A 310 -58.39 -9.55 28.03
CA LEU A 310 -58.63 -8.64 26.90
C LEU A 310 -60.11 -8.54 26.51
N PHE A 311 -60.89 -9.50 27.00
CA PHE A 311 -62.32 -9.58 26.84
C PHE A 311 -62.95 -9.63 28.23
N SER A 312 -63.95 -8.78 28.48
CA SER A 312 -64.78 -8.87 29.69
C SER A 312 -65.44 -10.26 29.80
N GLU A 313 -65.98 -10.58 30.98
CA GLU A 313 -66.65 -11.86 31.27
C GLU A 313 -67.82 -12.14 30.28
N ASP A 314 -68.44 -11.08 29.76
CA ASP A 314 -69.51 -11.10 28.75
C ASP A 314 -69.00 -11.20 27.29
N GLY A 315 -67.69 -11.34 27.08
CA GLY A 315 -67.07 -11.39 25.75
C GLY A 315 -66.97 -10.03 25.05
N GLU A 316 -67.21 -8.92 25.75
CA GLU A 316 -66.98 -7.55 25.26
C GLU A 316 -65.49 -7.17 25.28
N LEU A 317 -65.05 -6.21 24.45
CA LEU A 317 -63.65 -5.75 24.48
C LEU A 317 -63.54 -4.69 25.58
N SER A 318 -62.69 -4.91 26.58
CA SER A 318 -62.50 -3.94 27.68
C SER A 318 -61.69 -2.72 27.19
N PRO A 319 -62.21 -1.48 27.27
CA PRO A 319 -61.58 -0.29 26.69
C PRO A 319 -60.57 0.40 27.63
N ASP A 320 -59.87 -0.36 28.49
CA ASP A 320 -59.00 0.24 29.52
C ASP A 320 -57.77 0.92 28.88
N PRO A 321 -57.48 2.22 29.14
CA PRO A 321 -56.45 2.98 28.43
C PRO A 321 -55.00 2.48 28.55
N GLY A 322 -54.71 1.51 29.45
CA GLY A 322 -53.40 0.85 29.56
C GLY A 322 -53.12 -0.23 28.50
N PHE A 323 -54.12 -0.58 27.68
CA PHE A 323 -54.11 -1.77 26.80
C PHE A 323 -53.06 -1.78 25.67
N PHE A 324 -52.67 -0.61 25.16
CA PHE A 324 -51.71 -0.56 24.04
C PHE A 324 -50.27 -0.79 24.48
N GLN A 325 -50.02 -0.85 25.79
CA GLN A 325 -48.70 -1.06 26.38
C GLN A 325 -48.33 -2.56 26.49
N GLU A 326 -49.30 -3.47 26.33
CA GLU A 326 -49.12 -4.92 26.48
C GLU A 326 -49.56 -5.75 25.26
N LEU A 327 -49.50 -5.17 24.06
CA LEU A 327 -49.39 -6.00 22.86
C LEU A 327 -48.09 -6.83 22.95
N PRO A 328 -48.10 -8.13 22.56
CA PRO A 328 -46.97 -9.04 22.77
C PRO A 328 -45.64 -8.43 22.32
N ALA A 329 -44.54 -8.75 23.00
CA ALA A 329 -43.20 -8.19 22.83
C ALA A 329 -42.74 -7.98 21.36
N VAL A 330 -43.24 -8.81 20.44
CA VAL A 330 -43.03 -8.71 18.98
C VAL A 330 -43.56 -7.40 18.38
N LEU A 331 -44.67 -6.86 18.90
CA LEU A 331 -45.29 -5.60 18.45
C LEU A 331 -44.69 -4.37 19.15
N THR A 332 -44.07 -4.56 20.31
CA THR A 332 -43.31 -3.53 21.04
C THR A 332 -41.88 -3.37 20.50
N GLU A 333 -41.32 -4.35 19.80
CA GLU A 333 -40.06 -4.20 19.04
C GLU A 333 -40.21 -3.17 17.92
N VAL A 334 -41.37 -3.11 17.25
CA VAL A 334 -41.69 -2.08 16.24
C VAL A 334 -41.80 -0.68 16.88
N ALA A 335 -42.22 -0.60 18.15
CA ALA A 335 -42.26 0.65 18.92
C ALA A 335 -40.87 1.10 19.44
N LYS A 336 -39.82 0.29 19.31
CA LYS A 336 -38.44 0.72 19.60
C LYS A 336 -37.85 1.59 18.49
N GLY A 337 -38.41 1.53 17.27
CA GLY A 337 -38.19 2.55 16.25
C GLY A 337 -39.13 3.72 16.51
N ASN A 338 -38.61 4.96 16.52
CA ASN A 338 -39.37 6.20 16.72
C ASN A 338 -40.37 6.52 15.56
N GLY A 339 -41.05 5.51 15.01
CA GLY A 339 -41.99 5.60 13.89
C GLY A 339 -43.46 5.69 14.33
N LEU A 340 -44.34 5.89 13.35
CA LEU A 340 -45.79 5.85 13.53
C LEU A 340 -46.24 4.39 13.58
N SER A 341 -46.92 4.00 14.66
CA SER A 341 -47.65 2.74 14.76
C SER A 341 -49.11 3.02 15.12
N ILE A 342 -50.04 2.52 14.31
CA ILE A 342 -51.47 2.65 14.57
C ILE A 342 -52.11 1.26 14.51
N GLY A 343 -52.65 0.81 15.65
CA GLY A 343 -53.36 -0.46 15.77
C GLY A 343 -54.88 -0.27 15.88
N PHE A 344 -55.63 -1.11 15.18
CA PHE A 344 -57.10 -1.16 15.23
C PHE A 344 -57.59 -2.61 15.36
N ILE A 345 -58.76 -2.79 15.95
CA ILE A 345 -59.51 -4.05 15.84
C ILE A 345 -60.43 -3.92 14.62
N ALA A 346 -60.09 -4.60 13.54
CA ALA A 346 -60.78 -4.54 12.26
C ALA A 346 -62.11 -5.30 12.26
N ALA A 347 -62.19 -6.41 13.00
CA ALA A 347 -63.43 -7.17 13.12
C ALA A 347 -63.51 -7.92 14.46
N LYS A 348 -64.72 -8.15 14.94
CA LYS A 348 -64.99 -8.97 16.12
C LYS A 348 -66.18 -9.88 15.86
N ALA A 349 -66.02 -11.16 16.18
CA ALA A 349 -67.06 -12.17 16.07
C ALA A 349 -67.02 -13.11 17.28
N GLY A 350 -67.90 -12.88 18.25
CA GLY A 350 -67.95 -13.65 19.50
C GLY A 350 -66.62 -13.58 20.26
N GLN A 351 -66.00 -14.74 20.44
CA GLN A 351 -64.70 -14.93 21.11
C GLN A 351 -63.50 -14.69 20.18
N HIS A 352 -63.72 -14.27 18.93
CA HIS A 352 -62.66 -13.97 17.98
C HIS A 352 -62.57 -12.47 17.70
N ALA A 353 -61.36 -11.94 17.59
CA ALA A 353 -61.12 -10.59 17.07
C ALA A 353 -60.00 -10.61 16.03
N LEU A 354 -60.13 -9.77 15.01
CA LEU A 354 -59.12 -9.51 13.98
C LEU A 354 -58.56 -8.12 14.23
N SER A 355 -57.26 -8.02 14.43
CA SER A 355 -56.53 -6.77 14.57
C SER A 355 -55.70 -6.47 13.32
N VAL A 356 -55.49 -5.17 13.08
CA VAL A 356 -54.66 -4.62 12.02
C VAL A 356 -53.75 -3.58 12.63
N GLN A 357 -52.47 -3.63 12.29
CA GLN A 357 -51.49 -2.64 12.69
C GLN A 357 -50.80 -2.07 11.44
N LEU A 358 -50.82 -0.75 11.31
CA LEU A 358 -50.05 -0.01 10.31
C LEU A 358 -48.79 0.52 10.98
N SER A 359 -47.62 0.19 10.44
CA SER A 359 -46.34 0.74 10.87
C SER A 359 -45.67 1.50 9.73
N ALA A 360 -45.14 2.68 10.05
CA ALA A 360 -44.35 3.49 9.14
C ALA A 360 -43.19 4.15 9.90
N TYR A 361 -41.97 3.99 9.39
CA TYR A 361 -40.76 4.51 9.98
C TYR A 361 -39.81 4.99 8.88
N GLU A 362 -39.21 6.16 9.06
CA GLU A 362 -38.13 6.66 8.22
C GLU A 362 -37.12 7.38 9.11
N SER A 363 -35.85 7.01 9.00
CA SER A 363 -34.74 7.59 9.74
C SER A 363 -33.57 7.86 8.82
N GLN A 364 -32.88 8.96 9.07
CA GLN A 364 -31.66 9.35 8.38
C GLN A 364 -30.64 9.89 9.39
N GLY A 365 -29.53 9.19 9.54
CA GLY A 365 -28.36 9.59 10.29
C GLY A 365 -27.23 10.02 9.35
N LYS A 366 -26.52 11.10 9.71
CA LYS A 366 -25.27 11.50 9.04
C LYS A 366 -24.27 11.91 10.11
N LEU A 367 -23.10 11.29 10.09
CA LEU A 367 -21.98 11.60 10.97
C LEU A 367 -20.76 11.95 10.12
N LYS A 368 -20.09 13.05 10.46
CA LYS A 368 -18.85 13.46 9.82
C LYS A 368 -17.76 13.64 10.87
N ILE A 369 -16.66 12.94 10.71
CA ILE A 369 -15.50 13.00 11.60
C ILE A 369 -14.33 13.59 10.80
N LEU A 370 -13.62 14.54 11.42
CA LEU A 370 -12.40 15.12 10.87
C LEU A 370 -11.29 15.00 11.92
N SER A 371 -10.26 14.22 11.61
CA SER A 371 -9.04 14.13 12.41
C SER A 371 -7.89 14.78 11.65
N SER A 372 -7.14 15.68 12.30
CA SER A 372 -6.08 16.45 11.65
C SER A 372 -4.73 16.37 12.40
N PRO A 373 -4.03 15.21 12.40
CA PRO A 373 -2.74 15.12 13.04
C PRO A 373 -1.67 15.88 12.23
N SER A 374 -0.73 16.50 12.92
CA SER A 374 0.38 17.21 12.31
C SER A 374 1.69 16.99 13.06
N ILE A 375 2.81 17.00 12.35
CA ILE A 375 4.14 16.80 12.91
C ILE A 375 5.18 17.58 12.10
N SER A 376 6.23 18.07 12.74
CA SER A 376 7.37 18.69 12.06
C SER A 376 8.64 17.87 12.29
N THR A 377 9.48 17.75 11.27
CA THR A 377 10.73 16.97 11.32
C THR A 377 11.78 17.54 10.37
N LEU A 378 13.03 17.13 10.53
CA LEU A 378 14.10 17.45 9.58
C LEU A 378 14.03 16.54 8.34
N ASP A 379 14.65 17.01 7.26
CA ASP A 379 14.79 16.24 6.04
C ASP A 379 15.49 14.88 6.29
N ASN A 380 14.94 13.80 5.72
CA ASN A 380 15.39 12.41 5.90
C ASN A 380 15.26 11.85 7.33
N GLN A 381 14.60 12.54 8.26
CA GLN A 381 14.42 12.06 9.63
C GLN A 381 13.00 11.54 9.87
N LYS A 382 12.91 10.30 10.38
CA LYS A 382 11.64 9.66 10.74
C LYS A 382 11.00 10.39 11.92
N ALA A 383 9.71 10.70 11.77
CA ALA A 383 8.91 11.32 12.80
C ALA A 383 7.59 10.58 12.97
N VAL A 384 7.14 10.48 14.23
CA VAL A 384 5.92 9.77 14.60
C VAL A 384 5.14 10.61 15.60
N ILE A 385 3.84 10.77 15.38
CA ILE A 385 2.88 11.29 16.35
C ILE A 385 1.78 10.27 16.54
N GLU A 386 1.46 9.94 17.79
CA GLU A 386 0.35 9.04 18.14
C GLU A 386 -0.54 9.67 19.20
N SER A 387 -1.86 9.47 19.07
CA SER A 387 -2.86 9.92 20.05
C SER A 387 -3.96 8.87 20.17
N GLY A 388 -4.25 8.44 21.39
CA GLY A 388 -5.28 7.45 21.65
C GLY A 388 -5.18 6.87 23.06
N ARG A 389 -5.60 5.62 23.21
CA ARG A 389 -5.61 4.91 24.50
C ARG A 389 -5.19 3.47 24.35
N GLU A 390 -4.69 2.89 25.43
CA GLU A 390 -4.42 1.46 25.54
C GLU A 390 -5.57 0.77 26.25
N ILE A 391 -5.93 -0.41 25.76
CA ILE A 391 -7.11 -1.14 26.17
C ILE A 391 -6.66 -2.49 26.71
N PRO A 392 -6.96 -2.82 27.97
CA PRO A 392 -6.60 -4.11 28.54
C PRO A 392 -7.53 -5.20 28.00
N TYR A 393 -6.96 -6.22 27.37
CA TYR A 393 -7.63 -7.46 26.99
C TYR A 393 -7.25 -8.54 27.99
N GLN A 394 -8.26 -9.17 28.58
CA GLN A 394 -8.06 -10.33 29.44
C GLN A 394 -7.94 -11.59 28.59
N THR A 395 -6.79 -12.24 28.63
CA THR A 395 -6.54 -13.55 27.99
C THR A 395 -6.39 -14.61 29.08
N VAL A 396 -7.06 -15.75 28.90
CA VAL A 396 -6.92 -16.91 29.79
C VAL A 396 -6.05 -17.94 29.09
N GLU A 397 -4.86 -18.19 29.63
CA GLU A 397 -3.93 -19.22 29.16
C GLU A 397 -3.61 -20.13 30.35
N ASP A 398 -3.88 -21.44 30.22
CA ASP A 398 -3.64 -22.44 31.27
C ASP A 398 -4.18 -22.09 32.69
N ASP A 399 -5.43 -21.61 32.78
CA ASP A 399 -6.08 -21.14 34.01
C ASP A 399 -5.43 -19.89 34.67
N ASP A 400 -4.42 -19.30 34.05
CA ASP A 400 -3.85 -18.00 34.45
C ASP A 400 -4.49 -16.86 33.65
N VAL A 401 -4.76 -15.76 34.35
CA VAL A 401 -5.38 -14.57 33.77
C VAL A 401 -4.30 -13.55 33.50
N SER A 402 -3.92 -13.41 32.23
CA SER A 402 -3.01 -12.36 31.77
C SER A 402 -3.78 -11.19 31.18
N ILE A 403 -3.25 -9.98 31.38
CA ILE A 403 -3.82 -8.74 30.82
C ILE A 403 -2.87 -8.25 29.73
N GLU A 404 -3.31 -8.25 28.48
CA GLU A 404 -2.58 -7.73 27.33
C GLU A 404 -3.12 -6.35 26.93
N PHE A 405 -2.27 -5.33 26.81
CA PHE A 405 -2.68 -4.01 26.36
C PHE A 405 -2.63 -3.89 24.84
N LYS A 406 -3.76 -3.58 24.20
CA LYS A 406 -3.84 -3.24 22.77
C LYS A 406 -4.04 -1.74 22.59
N LYS A 407 -3.31 -1.13 21.65
CA LYS A 407 -3.43 0.30 21.33
C LYS A 407 -4.63 0.54 20.40
N ALA A 408 -5.45 1.53 20.74
CA ALA A 408 -6.43 2.13 19.84
C ALA A 408 -6.03 3.60 19.64
N VAL A 409 -5.24 3.87 18.60
CA VAL A 409 -4.57 5.16 18.36
C VAL A 409 -4.75 5.66 16.93
N LEU A 410 -4.79 6.98 16.79
CA LEU A 410 -4.49 7.67 15.55
C LEU A 410 -2.99 7.94 15.51
N LYS A 411 -2.28 7.33 14.55
CA LYS A 411 -0.83 7.44 14.40
C LYS A 411 -0.49 7.94 13.00
N LEU A 412 0.34 8.97 12.92
CA LEU A 412 0.97 9.45 11.70
C LEU A 412 2.47 9.21 11.79
N GLU A 413 3.01 8.44 10.87
CA GLU A 413 4.44 8.17 10.71
C GLU A 413 4.90 8.68 9.34
N VAL A 414 5.99 9.44 9.30
CA VAL A 414 6.46 10.06 8.06
C VAL A 414 7.98 10.18 8.02
N ILE A 415 8.52 10.03 6.81
CA ILE A 415 9.92 10.33 6.46
C ILE A 415 9.87 11.24 5.23
N PRO A 416 10.20 12.54 5.36
CA PRO A 416 10.26 13.46 4.22
C PRO A 416 11.63 13.44 3.55
N HIS A 417 11.64 13.77 2.26
CA HIS A 417 12.84 14.03 1.47
C HIS A 417 12.60 15.24 0.55
N VAL A 418 13.31 16.34 0.75
CA VAL A 418 13.17 17.58 -0.02
C VAL A 418 14.07 17.56 -1.25
N ILE A 419 13.47 17.76 -2.42
CA ILE A 419 14.11 17.80 -3.73
C ILE A 419 14.01 19.22 -4.27
N ASN A 420 15.15 19.81 -4.64
CA ASN A 420 15.26 21.15 -5.24
C ASN A 420 14.57 22.29 -4.43
N GLY A 421 14.29 22.09 -3.14
CA GLY A 421 13.69 23.09 -2.24
C GLY A 421 12.21 23.38 -2.44
N ASN A 422 11.52 22.68 -3.34
CA ASN A 422 10.11 22.90 -3.67
C ASN A 422 9.26 21.63 -3.83
N VAL A 423 9.89 20.47 -4.04
CA VAL A 423 9.24 19.18 -4.18
C VAL A 423 9.60 18.32 -2.97
N LEU A 424 8.65 17.57 -2.43
CA LEU A 424 8.84 16.66 -1.31
C LEU A 424 8.44 15.26 -1.72
N LYS A 425 9.35 14.32 -1.55
CA LYS A 425 9.04 12.89 -1.53
C LYS A 425 8.74 12.51 -0.10
N LEU A 426 7.53 12.04 0.15
CA LEU A 426 7.08 11.60 1.47
C LEU A 426 6.94 10.08 1.44
N LYS A 427 7.50 9.40 2.44
CA LYS A 427 7.09 8.03 2.81
C LYS A 427 6.23 8.15 4.06
N LEU A 428 4.99 7.71 3.98
CA LEU A 428 3.98 7.98 5.00
C LEU A 428 3.14 6.74 5.32
N SER A 429 2.79 6.63 6.60
CA SER A 429 1.93 5.59 7.14
C SER A 429 0.95 6.24 8.12
N VAL A 430 -0.34 6.17 7.81
CA VAL A 430 -1.42 6.71 8.62
C VAL A 430 -2.25 5.56 9.15
N PHE A 431 -2.27 5.40 10.48
CA PHE A 431 -3.05 4.38 11.17
C PHE A 431 -4.14 5.05 11.97
N LYS A 432 -5.34 4.48 11.93
CA LYS A 432 -6.45 4.87 12.77
C LYS A 432 -7.14 3.62 13.28
N ASP A 433 -7.03 3.41 14.58
CA ASP A 433 -7.66 2.29 15.26
C ASP A 433 -8.79 2.82 16.17
N GLU A 434 -9.98 2.27 15.99
CA GLU A 434 -11.20 2.64 16.72
C GLU A 434 -11.80 1.42 17.42
N LEU A 435 -12.57 1.68 18.47
CA LEU A 435 -13.28 0.64 19.20
C LEU A 435 -14.64 0.35 18.58
N ASP A 436 -14.93 -0.94 18.39
CA ASP A 436 -16.28 -1.43 18.12
C ASP A 436 -16.92 -1.97 19.39
N PHE A 437 -17.93 -1.27 19.89
CA PHE A 437 -18.74 -1.77 21.00
C PHE A 437 -19.91 -2.65 20.53
N ASN A 438 -20.19 -2.71 19.23
CA ASN A 438 -21.28 -3.51 18.68
C ASN A 438 -20.88 -4.96 18.44
N VAL A 439 -19.58 -5.23 18.33
CA VAL A 439 -19.01 -6.58 18.21
C VAL A 439 -18.35 -6.95 19.53
N SER A 440 -19.10 -7.60 20.42
CA SER A 440 -18.53 -8.18 21.64
C SER A 440 -17.88 -9.53 21.31
N VAL A 441 -16.58 -9.64 21.53
CA VAL A 441 -15.86 -10.93 21.50
C VAL A 441 -16.01 -11.61 22.87
N ALA A 442 -15.66 -12.90 22.98
CA ALA A 442 -15.66 -13.63 24.26
C ALA A 442 -15.00 -12.79 25.38
N ASN A 443 -15.59 -12.84 26.59
CA ASN A 443 -15.20 -12.08 27.78
C ASN A 443 -15.52 -10.56 27.76
N GLY A 444 -16.33 -10.08 26.82
CA GLY A 444 -16.84 -8.70 26.84
C GLY A 444 -15.85 -7.64 26.34
N ASN A 445 -14.76 -8.06 25.69
CA ASN A 445 -13.81 -7.14 25.08
C ASN A 445 -14.36 -6.62 23.72
N PRO A 446 -14.30 -5.30 23.45
CA PRO A 446 -14.70 -4.75 22.16
C PRO A 446 -13.73 -5.17 21.05
N ALA A 447 -14.22 -5.27 19.81
CA ALA A 447 -13.34 -5.43 18.65
C ALA A 447 -12.61 -4.11 18.32
N ILE A 448 -11.48 -4.18 17.62
CA ILE A 448 -10.76 -2.99 17.13
C ILE A 448 -10.94 -2.89 15.61
N LEU A 449 -11.53 -1.81 15.14
CA LEU A 449 -11.56 -1.45 13.72
C LEU A 449 -10.26 -0.75 13.36
N THR A 450 -9.51 -1.32 12.44
CA THR A 450 -8.24 -0.77 11.99
C THR A 450 -8.36 -0.21 10.58
N LYS A 451 -7.89 1.02 10.39
CA LYS A 451 -7.84 1.71 9.09
C LYS A 451 -6.38 2.15 8.87
N ASN A 452 -5.69 1.55 7.91
CA ASN A 452 -4.29 1.85 7.61
C ASN A 452 -4.11 2.28 6.14
N ALA A 453 -3.27 3.29 5.92
CA ALA A 453 -2.80 3.70 4.60
C ALA A 453 -1.28 3.91 4.62
N GLU A 454 -0.56 3.14 3.81
CA GLU A 454 0.88 3.26 3.63
C GLU A 454 1.21 3.57 2.17
N THR A 455 1.97 4.63 1.92
CA THR A 455 2.33 5.01 0.56
C THR A 455 3.59 5.86 0.51
N SER A 456 4.10 6.06 -0.70
CA SER A 456 5.11 7.06 -0.99
C SER A 456 4.63 7.97 -2.12
N VAL A 457 4.58 9.27 -1.85
CA VAL A 457 4.04 10.28 -2.77
C VAL A 457 5.04 11.39 -3.00
N LEU A 458 4.97 12.01 -4.17
CA LEU A 458 5.76 13.17 -4.55
C LEU A 458 4.81 14.37 -4.68
N LEU A 459 5.03 15.41 -3.88
CA LEU A 459 4.14 16.56 -3.78
C LEU A 459 4.92 17.85 -3.83
N TYR A 460 4.32 18.92 -4.35
CA TYR A 460 4.87 20.25 -4.18
C TYR A 460 4.63 20.78 -2.76
N ASP A 461 5.48 21.71 -2.33
CA ASP A 461 5.30 22.45 -1.08
C ASP A 461 3.92 23.12 -1.03
N GLY A 462 3.14 22.83 0.02
CA GLY A 462 1.78 23.29 0.23
C GLY A 462 0.69 22.59 -0.60
N GLN A 463 1.04 21.61 -1.44
CA GLN A 463 0.05 20.87 -2.22
C GLN A 463 -0.67 19.81 -1.37
N THR A 464 -1.99 19.90 -1.31
CA THR A 464 -2.82 18.82 -0.74
C THR A 464 -3.10 17.74 -1.78
N THR A 465 -2.88 16.47 -1.43
CA THR A 465 -3.32 15.32 -2.23
C THR A 465 -4.17 14.37 -1.40
N VAL A 466 -5.05 13.63 -2.06
CA VAL A 466 -5.66 12.42 -1.49
C VAL A 466 -4.65 11.29 -1.64
N ILE A 467 -4.30 10.64 -0.54
CA ILE A 467 -3.38 9.48 -0.55
C ILE A 467 -4.14 8.15 -0.63
N GLY A 468 -5.40 8.15 -0.25
CA GLY A 468 -6.24 6.96 -0.22
C GLY A 468 -7.66 7.25 0.21
N GLY A 469 -8.56 6.35 -0.14
CA GLY A 469 -9.94 6.38 0.29
C GLY A 469 -10.59 5.00 0.26
N LEU A 470 -11.53 4.77 1.16
CA LEU A 470 -12.31 3.54 1.25
C LEU A 470 -13.79 3.92 1.34
N ARG A 471 -14.63 3.34 0.48
CA ARG A 471 -16.09 3.45 0.59
C ARG A 471 -16.68 2.07 0.73
N LYS A 472 -17.53 1.89 1.75
CA LYS A 472 -18.32 0.70 2.00
C LYS A 472 -19.78 1.09 2.01
N GLU A 473 -20.61 0.31 1.34
CA GLU A 473 -22.07 0.51 1.31
C GLU A 473 -22.75 -0.84 1.52
N SER A 474 -23.67 -0.88 2.48
CA SER A 474 -24.44 -2.06 2.86
C SER A 474 -25.91 -1.74 2.70
N VAL A 475 -26.57 -2.38 1.73
CA VAL A 475 -27.99 -2.20 1.47
C VAL A 475 -28.72 -3.50 1.84
N SER A 476 -29.71 -3.38 2.71
CA SER A 476 -30.63 -4.44 3.10
C SER A 476 -32.02 -4.11 2.60
N ASP A 477 -32.62 -5.01 1.84
CA ASP A 477 -34.00 -4.91 1.37
C ASP A 477 -34.76 -6.17 1.79
N THR A 478 -35.69 -6.02 2.73
CA THR A 478 -36.45 -7.09 3.34
C THR A 478 -37.92 -6.91 3.04
N ASN A 479 -38.49 -7.86 2.29
CA ASN A 479 -39.93 -7.95 2.02
C ASN A 479 -40.50 -9.17 2.74
N ILE A 480 -41.30 -8.92 3.78
CA ILE A 480 -42.01 -9.95 4.53
C ILE A 480 -43.49 -9.81 4.23
N GLY A 481 -44.20 -10.91 3.98
CA GLY A 481 -45.63 -10.83 3.70
C GLY A 481 -46.29 -12.18 3.54
N VAL A 482 -47.62 -12.17 3.45
CA VAL A 482 -48.42 -13.38 3.29
C VAL A 482 -48.26 -13.91 1.86
N PRO A 483 -47.85 -15.18 1.67
CA PRO A 483 -47.75 -15.78 0.34
C PRO A 483 -49.04 -15.63 -0.45
N LEU A 484 -48.95 -15.43 -1.76
CA LEU A 484 -50.07 -15.17 -2.68
C LEU A 484 -50.74 -13.80 -2.52
N LEU A 485 -51.07 -13.37 -1.29
CA LEU A 485 -51.79 -12.12 -1.04
C LEU A 485 -50.89 -10.89 -1.20
N LYS A 486 -49.60 -11.00 -0.86
CA LYS A 486 -48.63 -9.88 -0.97
C LYS A 486 -48.39 -9.41 -2.41
N ASP A 487 -48.67 -10.27 -3.39
CA ASP A 487 -48.38 -10.04 -4.81
C ASP A 487 -49.61 -9.53 -5.59
N ILE A 488 -50.78 -9.38 -4.94
CA ILE A 488 -51.98 -8.85 -5.59
C ILE A 488 -51.75 -7.37 -5.95
N PRO A 489 -51.98 -6.94 -7.20
CA PRO A 489 -51.87 -5.53 -7.58
C PRO A 489 -52.75 -4.66 -6.69
N LEU A 490 -52.24 -3.49 -6.28
CA LEU A 490 -52.90 -2.52 -5.39
C LEU A 490 -53.07 -3.01 -3.93
N LEU A 491 -53.63 -4.21 -3.72
CA LEU A 491 -53.98 -4.75 -2.40
C LEU A 491 -52.81 -5.42 -1.69
N GLY A 492 -51.76 -5.83 -2.40
CA GLY A 492 -50.61 -6.53 -1.83
C GLY A 492 -49.86 -5.74 -0.76
N HIS A 493 -49.92 -4.40 -0.81
CA HIS A 493 -49.35 -3.52 0.22
C HIS A 493 -50.02 -3.69 1.60
N LEU A 494 -51.27 -4.18 1.66
CA LEU A 494 -51.95 -4.48 2.92
C LEU A 494 -51.50 -5.81 3.54
N PHE A 495 -50.77 -6.65 2.80
CA PHE A 495 -50.37 -8.00 3.23
C PHE A 495 -48.85 -8.18 3.22
N ARG A 496 -48.11 -7.08 3.26
CA ARG A 496 -46.64 -7.08 3.26
C ARG A 496 -46.07 -5.96 4.12
N ARG A 497 -44.82 -6.14 4.51
CA ARG A 497 -43.95 -5.22 5.21
C ARG A 497 -42.66 -5.12 4.43
N ASP A 498 -42.39 -3.90 3.96
CA ASP A 498 -41.19 -3.53 3.22
C ASP A 498 -40.26 -2.80 4.19
N SER A 499 -39.07 -3.34 4.43
CA SER A 499 -38.03 -2.71 5.25
C SER A 499 -36.75 -2.58 4.42
N LYS A 500 -36.30 -1.34 4.24
CA LYS A 500 -35.10 -0.99 3.48
C LYS A 500 -34.14 -0.23 4.39
N SER A 501 -32.93 -0.73 4.55
CA SER A 501 -31.85 -0.06 5.25
C SER A 501 -30.65 0.10 4.32
N SER A 502 -29.96 1.22 4.42
CA SER A 502 -28.74 1.50 3.70
C SER A 502 -27.76 2.23 4.61
N GLU A 503 -26.64 1.57 4.86
CA GLU A 503 -25.52 2.10 5.64
C GLU A 503 -24.35 2.36 4.70
N SER A 504 -23.76 3.55 4.78
CA SER A 504 -22.60 3.96 3.98
C SER A 504 -21.50 4.48 4.89
N GLU A 505 -20.28 4.02 4.68
CA GLU A 505 -19.06 4.50 5.34
C GLU A 505 -18.07 4.95 4.26
N GLU A 506 -17.57 6.17 4.36
CA GLU A 506 -16.56 6.71 3.46
C GLU A 506 -15.42 7.32 4.28
N VAL A 507 -14.19 6.90 3.98
CA VAL A 507 -12.96 7.40 4.59
C VAL A 507 -12.09 7.98 3.49
N LEU A 508 -11.61 9.20 3.67
CA LEU A 508 -10.66 9.88 2.79
C LEU A 508 -9.48 10.41 3.60
N ILE A 509 -8.27 10.16 3.13
CA ILE A 509 -7.05 10.62 3.80
C ILE A 509 -6.34 11.60 2.88
N PHE A 510 -6.14 12.82 3.38
CA PHE A 510 -5.43 13.90 2.70
C PHE A 510 -4.10 14.17 3.39
N ILE A 511 -3.09 14.54 2.62
CA ILE A 511 -1.77 14.95 3.11
C ILE A 511 -1.40 16.29 2.49
N THR A 512 -0.87 17.20 3.32
CA THR A 512 -0.32 18.49 2.90
C THR A 512 1.04 18.70 3.56
N PRO A 513 2.14 18.72 2.79
CA PRO A 513 3.45 19.08 3.31
C PRO A 513 3.70 20.59 3.24
N HIS A 514 4.51 21.10 4.16
CA HIS A 514 5.00 22.48 4.17
C HIS A 514 6.49 22.52 4.52
N ILE A 515 7.32 23.16 3.71
CA ILE A 515 8.73 23.42 4.02
C ILE A 515 8.81 24.66 4.91
N LEU A 516 9.33 24.50 6.13
CA LEU A 516 9.54 25.61 7.06
C LEU A 516 10.84 26.34 6.69
N ARG A 517 10.70 27.55 6.13
CA ARG A 517 11.83 28.39 5.73
C ARG A 517 12.25 29.42 6.79
N ASP A 518 11.38 29.66 7.78
CA ASP A 518 11.47 30.82 8.68
C ASP A 518 12.45 30.68 9.86
N GLY A 519 13.29 29.64 9.87
CA GLY A 519 14.32 29.46 10.90
C GLY A 519 15.74 29.94 10.53
N ILE A 520 16.02 30.20 9.24
CA ILE A 520 17.40 30.39 8.74
C ILE A 520 17.70 31.85 8.35
N LEU A 521 16.70 32.74 8.29
CA LEU A 521 16.89 34.15 7.91
C LEU A 521 16.51 35.10 9.04
N GLN A 522 17.38 35.20 10.05
CA GLN A 522 17.52 36.41 10.87
C GLN A 522 18.79 36.36 11.74
N HIS A 523 19.95 36.50 11.12
CA HIS A 523 21.07 37.18 11.77
C HIS A 523 21.59 38.28 10.82
N PRO A 524 21.69 39.54 11.29
CA PRO A 524 22.09 40.70 10.49
C PRO A 524 23.55 40.66 10.04
#